data_AF-A0A0F5P5P2-F1
#
_entry.id   AF-A0A0F5P5P2-F1
#
_cell.length_a   1.000
_cell.length_b   1.000
_cell.length_c   1.000
_cell.angle_alpha   90.00
_cell.angle_beta   90.00
_cell.angle_gamma   90.00
#
_symmetry.space_group_name_H-M   'P 1'
#
loop_
_entity.id
_entity.type
_entity.pdbx_description
1 polymer ?
#
loop_
_entity_poly.entity_id
_entity_poly.type
_entity_poly.pdbx_seq_one_letter_code
_entity_poly.pdbx_strand_id
1 'polypeptide(L)'
;MEDTLVPIVVVGILFIGLPWLIFHYVTQWKKNGGLTVEDERLLDDMHDMARRLDERLGTLERILDSQDPAWRPRQAAERSRDEDWRREN
;
A
#
# COMPACT_ATOMS: atom_id res chain seq x y z
N MET A 1 -6.99 0.32 59.67
CA MET A 1 -6.13 1.32 58.97
C MET A 1 -5.93 0.97 57.51
N GLU A 2 -6.10 -0.30 57.11
CA GLU A 2 -5.97 -0.75 55.71
C GLU A 2 -7.22 -0.40 54.87
N ASP A 3 -8.41 -0.39 55.48
CA ASP A 3 -9.69 -0.10 54.80
C ASP A 3 -9.77 1.31 54.19
N THR A 4 -8.99 2.27 54.68
CA THR A 4 -8.91 3.63 54.13
C THR A 4 -7.77 3.80 53.14
N LEU A 5 -6.73 2.97 53.21
CA LEU A 5 -5.53 3.11 52.39
C LEU A 5 -5.73 2.53 50.98
N VAL A 6 -6.42 1.39 50.88
CA VAL A 6 -6.77 0.74 49.61
C VAL A 6 -7.52 1.66 48.65
N PRO A 7 -8.65 2.30 49.02
CA PRO A 7 -9.38 3.16 48.10
C PRO A 7 -8.58 4.39 47.65
N ILE A 8 -7.72 4.96 48.50
CA ILE A 8 -6.87 6.10 48.14
C ILE A 8 -5.86 5.71 47.06
N VAL A 9 -5.22 4.55 47.21
CA VAL A 9 -4.26 4.04 46.22
C VAL A 9 -4.96 3.69 44.90
N VAL A 10 -6.13 3.06 44.97
CA VAL A 10 -6.93 2.71 43.79
C VAL A 10 -7.36 3.95 43.03
N VAL A 11 -7.84 5.00 43.71
CA VAL A 11 -8.21 6.27 43.07
C VAL A 11 -6.97 6.92 42.44
N GLY A 12 -5.83 6.95 43.12
CA GLY A 12 -4.58 7.48 42.55
C GLY A 12 -4.16 6.75 41.27
N ILE A 13 -4.16 5.42 41.29
CA ILE A 13 -3.82 4.60 40.11
C ILE A 13 -4.84 4.78 38.99
N LEU A 14 -6.13 4.93 39.30
CA LEU A 14 -7.15 5.12 38.28
C LEU A 14 -7.00 6.48 37.60
N PHE A 15 -6.79 7.55 38.37
CA PHE A 15 -6.63 8.91 37.84
C PHE A 15 -5.27 9.18 37.20
N ILE A 16 -4.22 8.43 37.54
CA ILE A 16 -2.91 8.57 36.91
C ILE A 16 -2.77 7.57 35.76
N GLY A 17 -3.26 6.34 35.96
CA GLY A 17 -3.20 5.23 35.03
C GLY A 17 -4.10 5.42 33.80
N LEU A 18 -5.33 5.94 33.95
CA LEU A 18 -6.17 6.21 32.77
C LEU A 18 -5.52 7.26 31.84
N PRO A 19 -5.13 8.46 32.32
CA PRO A 19 -4.46 9.43 31.48
C PRO A 19 -3.13 8.93 30.92
N TRP A 20 -2.37 8.13 31.68
CA TRP A 20 -1.14 7.51 31.19
C TRP A 20 -1.41 6.53 30.05
N LEU A 21 -2.45 5.70 30.16
CA LEU A 21 -2.86 4.77 29.12
C LEU A 21 -3.28 5.53 27.85
N ILE A 22 -4.10 6.58 28.00
CA ILE A 22 -4.49 7.47 26.91
C ILE A 22 -3.26 8.10 26.25
N PHE A 23 -2.34 8.65 27.05
CA PHE A 23 -1.11 9.26 26.55
C PHE A 23 -0.21 8.25 25.82
N HIS A 24 -0.11 7.02 26.34
CA HIS A 24 0.63 5.94 25.71
C HIS A 24 0.08 5.63 24.32
N TYR A 25 -1.23 5.45 24.19
CA TYR A 25 -1.86 5.16 22.91
C TYR A 25 -1.84 6.34 21.96
N VAL A 26 -1.98 7.58 22.43
CA VAL A 26 -1.81 8.78 21.59
C VAL A 26 -0.37 8.91 21.09
N THR A 27 0.62 8.60 21.94
CA THR A 27 2.04 8.62 21.54
C THR A 27 2.33 7.54 20.50
N GLN A 28 1.75 6.33 20.65
CA GLN A 28 1.84 5.28 19.63
C GLN A 28 1.09 5.65 18.36
N TRP A 29 -0.06 6.32 18.47
CA TRP A 29 -0.83 6.76 17.30
C TRP A 29 -0.08 7.83 16.50
N LYS A 30 0.63 8.74 17.17
CA LYS A 30 1.51 9.72 16.51
C LYS A 30 2.78 9.08 15.91
N LYS A 31 3.25 7.96 16.46
CA LYS A 31 4.34 7.16 15.86
C LYS A 31 3.88 6.38 14.62
N ASN A 32 2.62 5.94 14.57
CA ASN A 32 2.05 5.18 13.45
C ASN A 32 1.28 6.06 12.44
N GLY A 33 1.27 7.38 12.60
CA GLY A 33 0.31 8.30 11.95
C GLY A 33 0.79 9.01 10.69
N GLY A 34 1.92 8.62 10.09
CA GLY A 34 2.40 9.17 8.83
C GLY A 34 2.87 8.07 7.90
N LEU A 35 2.90 8.32 6.58
CA LEU A 35 3.74 7.55 5.67
C LEU A 35 5.11 7.51 6.32
N THR A 36 5.56 6.33 6.74
CA THR A 36 6.89 6.23 7.34
C THR A 36 7.88 6.54 6.21
N VAL A 37 9.02 7.13 6.50
CA VAL A 37 10.10 7.31 5.49
C VAL A 37 10.40 6.00 4.74
N GLU A 38 10.13 4.87 5.39
CA GLU A 38 10.15 3.53 4.81
C GLU A 38 9.10 3.30 3.70
N ASP A 39 7.86 3.76 3.89
CA ASP A 39 6.80 3.64 2.87
C ASP A 39 7.11 4.50 1.64
N GLU A 40 7.66 5.70 1.85
CA GLU A 40 8.12 6.55 0.73
C GLU A 40 9.26 5.88 -0.04
N ARG A 41 10.21 5.28 0.68
CA ARG A 41 11.31 4.52 0.09
C ARG A 41 10.83 3.27 -0.65
N LEU A 42 9.82 2.58 -0.12
CA LEU A 42 9.21 1.43 -0.78
C LEU A 42 8.52 1.85 -2.09
N LEU A 43 7.78 2.96 -2.08
CA LEU A 43 7.16 3.49 -3.29
C LEU A 43 8.19 3.88 -4.34
N ASP A 44 9.31 4.47 -3.94
CA ASP A 44 10.42 4.82 -4.82
C ASP A 44 11.05 3.56 -5.45
N ASP A 45 11.30 2.52 -4.66
CA ASP A 45 11.83 1.24 -5.14
C ASP A 45 10.86 0.53 -6.10
N MET A 46 9.56 0.54 -5.78
CA MET A 46 8.52 0.01 -6.68
C MET A 46 8.45 0.80 -7.99
N HIS A 47 8.62 2.11 -7.95
CA HIS A 47 8.65 2.95 -9.14
C HIS A 47 9.88 2.65 -10.01
N ASP A 48 11.05 2.51 -9.39
CA ASP A 48 12.29 2.14 -10.07
C ASP A 48 12.21 0.74 -10.70
N MET A 49 11.61 -0.22 -9.99
CA MET A 49 11.34 -1.56 -10.51
C MET A 49 10.39 -1.51 -11.71
N ALA A 50 9.31 -0.73 -11.62
CA ALA A 50 8.38 -0.55 -12.74
C ALA A 50 9.07 0.05 -13.97
N ARG A 51 9.91 1.07 -13.80
CA ARG A 51 10.71 1.66 -14.90
C ARG A 51 11.64 0.64 -15.55
N ARG A 52 12.36 -0.15 -14.75
CA ARG A 52 13.26 -1.19 -15.28
C ARG A 52 12.50 -2.28 -16.04
N LEU A 53 11.29 -2.63 -15.59
CA LEU A 53 10.43 -3.59 -16.30
C LEU A 53 9.97 -3.02 -17.64
N ASP A 54 9.61 -1.73 -17.70
CA ASP A 54 9.23 -1.03 -18.92
C ASP A 54 10.38 -0.99 -19.95
N GLU A 55 11.59 -0.66 -19.51
CA GLU A 55 12.79 -0.68 -20.36
C GLU A 55 13.05 -2.07 -20.98
N ARG A 56 12.80 -3.13 -20.20
CA ARG A 56 12.93 -4.52 -20.67
C ARG A 56 11.80 -4.91 -21.61
N LEU A 57 10.57 -4.46 -21.34
CA LEU A 57 9.43 -4.66 -22.23
C LEU A 57 9.71 -4.07 -23.62
N GLY A 58 10.29 -2.87 -23.71
CA GLY A 58 10.67 -2.30 -25.00
C GLY A 58 11.65 -3.19 -25.80
N THR A 59 12.56 -3.87 -25.10
CA THR A 59 13.45 -4.86 -25.75
C THR A 59 12.69 -6.10 -26.19
N LEU A 60 11.79 -6.61 -25.35
CA LEU A 60 10.93 -7.75 -25.70
C LEU A 60 9.99 -7.44 -26.86
N GLU A 61 9.42 -6.24 -26.92
CA GLU A 61 8.61 -5.76 -28.04
C GLU A 61 9.41 -5.76 -29.33
N ARG A 62 10.66 -5.26 -29.31
CA ARG A 62 11.52 -5.28 -30.48
C ARG A 62 11.84 -6.71 -30.94
N ILE A 63 12.08 -7.62 -30.00
CA ILE A 63 12.33 -9.04 -30.32
C ILE A 63 11.05 -9.68 -30.88
N LEU A 64 9.89 -9.39 -30.30
CA LEU A 64 8.62 -9.93 -30.76
C LEU A 64 8.25 -9.39 -32.15
N ASP A 65 8.47 -8.10 -32.40
CA ASP A 65 8.34 -7.49 -33.73
C ASP A 65 9.26 -8.16 -34.76
N SER A 66 10.47 -8.58 -34.36
CA SER A 66 11.38 -9.30 -35.25
C SER A 66 10.96 -10.75 -35.54
N GLN A 67 10.26 -11.41 -34.61
CA GLN A 67 9.86 -12.82 -34.74
C GLN A 67 8.47 -13.00 -35.39
N ASP A 68 7.51 -12.13 -35.09
CA ASP A 68 6.16 -12.19 -35.63
C ASP A 68 5.64 -10.77 -35.90
N PRO A 69 6.00 -10.10 -37.01
CA PRO A 69 5.58 -8.71 -37.29
C PRO A 69 4.05 -8.50 -37.30
N ALA A 70 3.27 -9.57 -37.43
CA ALA A 70 1.81 -9.53 -37.48
C ALA A 70 1.15 -9.59 -36.09
N TRP A 71 1.91 -9.54 -35.00
CA TRP A 71 1.35 -9.63 -33.64
C TRP A 71 0.53 -8.38 -33.25
N ARG A 72 1.01 -7.15 -33.53
CA ARG A 72 0.31 -5.89 -33.19
C ARG A 72 -1.05 -5.77 -33.89
N PRO A 73 -1.16 -6.01 -35.22
CA PRO A 73 -2.45 -5.97 -35.90
C PRO A 73 -3.43 -7.02 -35.38
N ARG A 74 -2.93 -8.21 -35.00
CA ARG A 74 -3.77 -9.29 -34.45
C ARG A 74 -4.39 -8.91 -33.11
N GLN A 75 -3.59 -8.33 -32.21
CA GLN A 75 -4.11 -7.81 -30.93
C GLN A 75 -5.13 -6.67 -31.13
N ALA A 76 -4.89 -5.77 -32.08
CA ALA A 76 -5.84 -4.70 -32.39
C ALA A 76 -7.17 -5.26 -32.93
N ALA A 77 -7.11 -6.26 -33.81
CA ALA A 77 -8.30 -6.92 -34.37
C ALA A 77 -9.08 -7.72 -33.31
N GLU A 78 -8.39 -8.38 -32.38
CA GLU A 78 -9.02 -9.07 -31.25
C GLU A 78 -9.75 -8.08 -30.33
N ARG A 79 -9.12 -6.97 -29.95
CA ARG A 79 -9.78 -5.93 -29.14
C ARG A 79 -11.02 -5.36 -29.81
N SER A 80 -10.96 -5.07 -31.11
CA SER A 80 -12.13 -4.57 -31.83
C SER A 80 -13.28 -5.59 -31.86
N ARG A 81 -12.96 -6.89 -31.94
CA ARG A 81 -13.95 -7.97 -31.93
C ARG A 81 -14.61 -8.09 -30.56
N ASP A 82 -13.83 -8.01 -29.49
CA ASP A 82 -14.34 -8.06 -28.12
C ASP A 82 -15.23 -6.85 -27.81
N GLU A 83 -14.88 -5.66 -28.32
CA GLU A 83 -15.69 -4.46 -28.18
C GLU A 83 -17.02 -4.56 -28.92
N ASP A 84 -17.02 -5.15 -30.12
CA ASP A 84 -18.23 -5.36 -30.91
C ASP A 84 -19.17 -6.36 -30.22
N TRP A 85 -18.62 -7.49 -29.75
CA TRP A 85 -19.36 -8.48 -28.96
C TRP A 85 -20.00 -7.88 -27.70
N ARG A 86 -19.28 -6.99 -27.01
CA ARG A 86 -19.76 -6.31 -25.79
C ARG A 86 -20.82 -5.23 -26.06
N ARG A 87 -20.99 -4.79 -27.31
CA ARG A 87 -22.06 -3.85 -27.73
C ARG A 87 -23.32 -4.58 -28.18
N GLU A 88 -23.17 -5.78 -28.73
CA GLU A 88 -24.26 -6.56 -29.30
C GLU A 88 -25.03 -7.38 -28.24
N ASN A 89 -24.44 -7.59 -27.05
CA ASN A 89 -25.00 -8.35 -25.93
C ASN A 89 -25.15 -7.49 -24.67
#